data_AF-A0A9Q9RDG9-F1
#
_entry.id   AF-A0A9Q9RDG9-F1
#
_cell.length_a   1.000
_cell.length_b   1.000
_cell.length_c   1.000
_cell.angle_alpha   90.00
_cell.angle_beta   90.00
_cell.angle_gamma   90.00
#
_symmetry.space_group_name_H-M   'P 1'
#
loop_
_entity.id
_entity.type
_entity.pdbx_description
1 polymer ?
#
loop_
_entity_poly.entity_id
_entity_poly.type
_entity_poly.pdbx_seq_one_letter_code
_entity_poly.pdbx_strand_id
1 'polypeptide(L)'
;MAMDLVFMKQSPKLSHGANIEDIIPARGLGQGIEESSYPLDEQIHLLKLAVRSVADAGLPDIVINAHCDVFALQDDLKLNHETCMKKARGYGAGFTEDNKQTLIKELDGHVAIRLGQARAALSVSQLAKLGVVRINVGSSLFQIAMISAKKSDISVLEGELRRNFNYVNICLLR
;
A
#
# COMPACT_ATOMS: atom_id res chain seq x y z
N MET A 1 39.38 27.28 -21.32
CA MET A 1 37.94 27.00 -21.46
C MET A 1 37.61 25.89 -20.49
N ALA A 2 37.06 26.23 -19.33
CA ALA A 2 36.59 25.24 -18.37
C ALA A 2 35.16 24.85 -18.76
N MET A 3 34.93 23.57 -19.04
CA MET A 3 33.58 23.02 -19.15
C MET A 3 33.02 22.96 -17.73
N ASP A 4 32.06 23.83 -17.46
CA ASP A 4 31.20 23.72 -16.28
C ASP A 4 30.43 22.39 -16.36
N LEU A 5 30.84 21.46 -15.51
CA LEU A 5 30.12 20.23 -15.25
C LEU A 5 28.87 20.63 -14.45
N VAL A 6 27.79 20.96 -15.16
CA VAL A 6 26.46 21.10 -14.58
C VAL A 6 26.08 19.72 -14.04
N PHE A 7 26.34 19.49 -12.76
CA PHE A 7 25.61 18.49 -12.00
C PHE A 7 24.13 18.83 -12.18
N MET A 8 23.42 18.02 -12.97
CA MET A 8 21.97 17.93 -12.89
C MET A 8 21.67 17.52 -11.45
N LYS A 9 21.49 18.50 -10.56
CA LYS A 9 20.72 18.32 -9.34
C LYS A 9 19.40 17.73 -9.83
N GLN A 10 19.19 16.43 -9.63
CA GLN A 10 17.90 15.83 -9.82
C GLN A 10 16.91 16.73 -9.08
N SER A 11 15.97 17.34 -9.80
CA SER A 11 14.87 18.05 -9.16
C SER A 11 14.31 17.11 -8.10
N PRO A 12 14.19 17.54 -6.83
CA PRO A 12 13.67 16.68 -5.79
C PRO A 12 12.31 16.14 -6.28
N LYS A 13 12.17 14.81 -6.31
CA LYS A 13 10.90 14.18 -6.66
C LYS A 13 9.88 14.69 -5.65
N LEU A 14 9.00 15.59 -6.08
CA LEU A 14 8.00 16.20 -5.22
C LEU A 14 6.88 15.18 -4.99
N SER A 15 6.98 14.39 -3.93
CA SER A 15 5.82 13.66 -3.40
C SER A 15 4.89 14.67 -2.74
N HIS A 16 3.59 14.37 -2.66
CA HIS A 16 2.61 15.16 -1.89
C HIS A 16 2.21 14.45 -0.58
N GLY A 17 2.90 13.35 -0.27
CA GLY A 17 2.64 12.55 0.91
C GLY A 17 3.54 11.32 0.99
N ALA A 18 3.59 10.71 2.17
CA ALA A 18 4.32 9.50 2.46
C ALA A 18 3.54 8.62 3.43
N ASN A 19 3.65 7.30 3.26
CA ASN A 19 3.17 6.35 4.25
C ASN A 19 4.37 5.94 5.14
N ILE A 20 4.19 5.95 6.45
CA ILE A 20 5.18 5.48 7.42
C ILE A 20 4.59 4.26 8.11
N GLU A 21 5.14 3.09 7.78
CA GLU A 21 4.74 1.78 8.29
C GLU A 21 5.23 1.59 9.73
N ASP A 22 4.54 0.75 10.50
CA ASP A 22 4.96 0.37 11.86
C ASP A 22 5.76 -0.94 11.89
N ILE A 23 6.08 -1.51 10.73
CA ILE A 23 6.93 -2.71 10.57
C ILE A 23 8.40 -2.34 10.59
N ILE A 24 9.20 -3.20 11.21
CA ILE A 24 10.65 -3.17 11.15
C ILE A 24 11.07 -3.94 9.89
N PRO A 25 11.51 -3.27 8.80
CA PRO A 25 11.66 -3.92 7.50
C PRO A 25 12.67 -5.08 7.53
N ALA A 26 13.70 -4.97 8.36
CA ALA A 26 14.74 -5.99 8.52
C ALA A 26 14.23 -7.29 9.18
N ARG A 27 13.08 -7.25 9.88
CA ARG A 27 12.53 -8.39 10.62
C ARG A 27 11.38 -9.08 9.89
N GLY A 28 10.82 -8.41 8.88
CA GLY A 28 9.71 -8.94 8.07
C GLY A 28 8.41 -9.06 8.86
N LEU A 29 7.47 -9.87 8.37
CA LEU A 29 6.09 -9.97 8.86
C LEU A 29 5.79 -11.28 9.62
N GLY A 30 6.77 -12.17 9.75
CA GLY A 30 6.56 -13.55 10.23
C GLY A 30 6.86 -13.76 11.72
N GLN A 31 7.31 -12.72 12.44
CA GLN A 31 7.80 -12.87 13.83
C GLN A 31 6.79 -12.41 14.89
N GLY A 32 5.62 -11.90 14.47
CA GLY A 32 4.59 -11.40 15.37
C GLY A 32 4.69 -9.93 15.70
N ILE A 33 3.73 -9.42 16.47
CA ILE A 33 3.61 -7.97 16.70
C ILE A 33 4.86 -7.37 17.35
N GLU A 34 5.36 -7.99 18.40
CA GLU A 34 6.46 -7.44 19.20
C GLU A 34 7.79 -7.45 18.43
N GLU A 35 7.99 -8.48 17.60
CA GLU A 35 9.24 -8.64 16.87
C GLU A 35 9.19 -8.02 15.47
N SER A 36 8.03 -7.99 14.82
CA SER A 36 7.89 -7.48 13.45
C SER A 36 7.60 -5.98 13.40
N SER A 37 7.12 -5.38 14.48
CA SER A 37 6.74 -3.98 14.52
C SER A 37 7.51 -3.17 15.56
N TYR A 38 7.60 -1.86 15.35
CA TYR A 38 8.05 -0.94 16.37
C TYR A 38 7.13 -0.95 17.59
N PRO A 39 7.68 -0.83 18.82
CA PRO A 39 6.93 -0.44 19.99
C PRO A 39 6.16 0.87 19.77
N LEU A 40 5.06 1.05 20.50
CA LEU A 40 4.16 2.19 20.31
C LEU A 40 4.88 3.54 20.46
N ASP A 41 5.70 3.67 21.49
CA ASP A 41 6.47 4.88 21.80
C ASP A 41 7.54 5.19 20.75
N GLU A 42 8.20 4.16 20.22
CA GLU A 42 9.13 4.31 19.10
C GLU A 42 8.39 4.75 17.83
N GLN A 43 7.23 4.17 17.54
CA GLN A 43 6.41 4.58 16.39
C GLN A 43 5.91 6.03 16.53
N ILE A 44 5.49 6.45 17.73
CA ILE A 44 5.16 7.86 18.04
C ILE A 44 6.36 8.76 17.74
N HIS A 45 7.56 8.35 18.16
CA HIS A 45 8.77 9.12 17.94
C HIS A 45 9.09 9.27 16.45
N LEU A 46 9.04 8.18 15.68
CA LEU A 46 9.29 8.18 14.23
C LEU A 46 8.31 9.08 13.47
N LEU A 47 7.02 9.02 13.80
CA LEU A 47 6.01 9.88 13.17
C LEU A 47 6.22 11.35 13.48
N LYS A 48 6.54 11.69 14.74
CA LYS A 48 6.88 13.07 15.12
C LYS A 48 8.12 13.57 14.39
N LEU A 49 9.13 12.71 14.24
CA LEU A 49 10.33 13.02 13.47
C LEU A 49 10.00 13.27 11.99
N ALA A 50 9.15 12.45 11.38
CA ALA A 50 8.71 12.63 10.00
C ALA A 50 7.98 13.97 9.81
N VAL A 51 7.03 14.30 10.68
CA VAL A 51 6.30 15.58 10.64
C VAL A 51 7.25 16.78 10.80
N ARG A 52 8.19 16.72 11.75
CA ARG A 52 9.22 17.76 11.93
C ARG A 52 10.10 17.90 10.70
N SER A 53 10.57 16.78 10.14
CA SER A 53 11.43 16.79 8.94
C SER A 53 10.74 17.45 7.75
N VAL A 54 9.44 17.21 7.59
CA VAL A 54 8.61 17.88 6.58
C VAL A 54 8.52 19.38 6.83
N ALA A 55 8.29 19.80 8.07
CA ALA A 55 8.22 21.21 8.45
C ALA A 55 9.55 21.93 8.25
N ASP A 56 10.67 21.32 8.67
CA ASP A 56 12.03 21.85 8.53
C ASP A 56 12.45 21.98 7.06
N ALA A 57 11.90 21.11 6.19
CA ALA A 57 12.09 21.20 4.74
C ALA A 57 11.22 22.28 4.06
N GLY A 58 10.32 22.95 4.79
CA GLY A 58 9.41 23.96 4.25
C GLY A 58 8.33 23.36 3.34
N LEU A 59 7.89 22.12 3.61
CA LEU A 59 6.94 21.38 2.79
C LEU A 59 5.61 21.13 3.51
N PRO A 60 4.83 22.16 3.87
CA PRO A 60 3.65 22.02 4.73
C PRO A 60 2.52 21.17 4.13
N ASP A 61 2.51 20.98 2.80
CA ASP A 61 1.47 20.25 2.09
C ASP A 61 1.71 18.73 2.00
N ILE A 62 2.83 18.23 2.56
CA ILE A 62 3.12 16.79 2.58
C ILE A 62 2.25 16.10 3.62
N VAL A 63 1.41 15.18 3.16
CA VAL A 63 0.60 14.34 4.06
C VAL A 63 1.42 13.15 4.58
N ILE A 64 1.63 13.07 5.88
CA ILE A 64 2.19 11.88 6.54
C ILE A 64 1.05 10.97 6.97
N ASN A 65 1.02 9.75 6.43
CA ASN A 65 0.06 8.73 6.78
C ASN A 65 0.73 7.66 7.65
N ALA A 66 0.36 7.60 8.94
CA ALA A 66 0.72 6.47 9.79
C ALA A 66 0.02 5.21 9.27
N HIS A 67 0.80 4.19 8.90
CA HIS A 67 0.31 2.91 8.40
C HIS A 67 0.56 1.85 9.46
N CYS A 68 -0.50 1.15 9.86
CA CYS A 68 -0.43 0.06 10.82
C CYS A 68 -0.60 -1.28 10.09
N ASP A 69 0.42 -2.11 10.14
CA ASP A 69 0.54 -3.34 9.37
C ASP A 69 0.35 -4.58 10.24
N VAL A 70 -0.25 -4.44 11.42
CA VAL A 70 -0.54 -5.54 12.36
C VAL A 70 -1.39 -6.66 11.72
N PHE A 71 -2.12 -6.36 10.64
CA PHE A 71 -2.90 -7.33 9.85
C PHE A 71 -2.19 -7.87 8.60
N ALA A 72 -1.01 -7.34 8.28
CA ALA A 72 -0.12 -7.92 7.29
C ALA A 72 0.80 -9.00 7.90
N LEU A 73 0.81 -9.13 9.23
CA LEU A 73 1.53 -10.19 9.93
C LEU A 73 1.01 -11.57 9.52
N GLN A 74 1.93 -12.52 9.35
CA GLN A 74 1.57 -13.88 8.94
C GLN A 74 0.80 -14.59 10.08
N ASP A 75 -0.28 -15.28 9.72
CA ASP A 75 -1.36 -15.81 10.57
C ASP A 75 -0.92 -16.85 11.63
N ASP A 76 0.33 -17.29 11.59
CA ASP A 76 0.94 -18.35 12.39
C ASP A 76 0.85 -18.08 13.90
N LEU A 77 0.61 -16.82 14.30
CA LEU A 77 0.76 -16.35 15.67
C LEU A 77 -0.54 -16.11 16.44
N LYS A 78 -1.71 -16.44 15.84
CA LYS A 78 -3.03 -16.37 16.51
C LYS A 78 -3.20 -15.14 17.41
N LEU A 79 -2.98 -13.96 16.86
CA LEU A 79 -3.15 -12.72 17.61
C LEU A 79 -4.62 -12.59 18.01
N ASN A 80 -4.90 -12.45 19.30
CA ASN A 80 -6.28 -12.30 19.76
C ASN A 80 -6.83 -10.92 19.33
N HIS A 81 -8.13 -10.88 19.06
CA HIS A 81 -8.82 -9.69 18.54
C HIS A 81 -8.58 -8.43 19.37
N GLU A 82 -8.56 -8.57 20.70
CA GLU A 82 -8.35 -7.46 21.64
C GLU A 82 -6.96 -6.82 21.46
N THR A 83 -5.92 -7.62 21.27
CA THR A 83 -4.54 -7.13 21.07
C THR A 83 -4.41 -6.38 19.75
N CYS A 84 -4.97 -6.94 18.68
CA CYS A 84 -4.99 -6.29 17.38
C CYS A 84 -5.78 -4.97 17.44
N MET A 85 -6.92 -4.94 18.12
CA MET A 85 -7.72 -3.73 18.28
C MET A 85 -7.05 -2.69 19.18
N LYS A 86 -6.38 -3.08 20.26
CA LYS A 86 -5.63 -2.14 21.11
C LYS A 86 -4.52 -1.43 20.33
N LYS A 87 -3.77 -2.18 19.51
CA LYS A 87 -2.73 -1.61 18.64
C LYS A 87 -3.33 -0.75 17.52
N ALA A 88 -4.40 -1.23 16.88
CA ALA A 88 -5.13 -0.50 15.84
C ALA A 88 -5.86 0.74 16.36
N ARG A 89 -6.28 0.81 17.62
CA ARG A 89 -6.85 2.01 18.25
C ARG A 89 -5.78 3.06 18.58
N GLY A 90 -4.56 2.60 18.86
CA GLY A 90 -3.40 3.48 18.99
C GLY A 90 -2.96 4.11 17.68
N TYR A 91 -3.26 3.48 16.53
CA TYR A 91 -2.68 3.86 15.22
C TYR A 91 -3.49 3.64 13.93
N GLY A 92 -4.79 3.38 13.99
CA GLY A 92 -5.62 3.16 12.81
C GLY A 92 -5.41 1.81 12.11
N ALA A 93 -6.35 0.90 12.41
CA ALA A 93 -7.00 -0.06 11.51
C ALA A 93 -6.70 -1.56 11.60
N GLY A 94 -7.80 -2.33 11.49
CA GLY A 94 -7.91 -3.79 11.45
C GLY A 94 -9.08 -4.38 10.70
N PHE A 95 -8.92 -5.60 10.18
CA PHE A 95 -9.64 -6.05 8.98
C PHE A 95 -10.70 -7.16 9.17
N THR A 96 -11.63 -6.94 10.10
CA THR A 96 -13.02 -7.42 9.95
C THR A 96 -13.91 -6.24 9.56
N GLU A 97 -15.12 -6.49 9.06
CA GLU A 97 -16.07 -5.42 8.72
C GLU A 97 -16.39 -4.54 9.94
N ASP A 98 -16.63 -5.16 11.11
CA ASP A 98 -16.92 -4.49 12.37
C ASP A 98 -15.73 -3.66 12.89
N ASN A 99 -14.50 -4.15 12.69
CA ASN A 99 -13.29 -3.43 13.08
C ASN A 99 -13.09 -2.16 12.25
N LYS A 100 -13.35 -2.23 10.94
CA LYS A 100 -13.28 -1.06 10.05
C LYS A 100 -14.27 0.00 10.47
N GLN A 101 -15.53 -0.38 10.70
CA GLN A 101 -16.57 0.57 11.11
C GLN A 101 -16.22 1.25 12.44
N THR A 102 -15.70 0.48 13.40
CA THR A 102 -15.24 1.03 14.69
C THR A 102 -14.11 2.05 14.50
N LEU A 103 -13.09 1.71 13.72
CA LEU A 103 -11.91 2.55 13.52
C LEU A 103 -12.20 3.80 12.70
N ILE A 104 -13.05 3.69 11.67
CA ILE A 104 -13.49 4.84 10.88
C ILE A 104 -14.25 5.82 11.79
N LYS A 105 -15.11 5.33 12.68
CA LYS A 105 -15.86 6.16 13.63
C LYS A 105 -14.96 6.79 14.69
N GLU A 106 -14.06 6.02 15.30
CA GLU A 106 -13.16 6.52 16.36
C GLU A 106 -12.14 7.54 15.84
N LEU A 107 -11.78 7.45 14.55
CA LEU A 107 -10.81 8.34 13.91
C LEU A 107 -11.47 9.40 13.00
N ASP A 108 -12.78 9.62 13.15
CA ASP A 108 -13.56 10.62 12.41
C ASP A 108 -13.29 10.60 10.89
N GLY A 109 -13.24 9.40 10.31
CA GLY A 109 -13.03 9.22 8.88
C GLY A 109 -11.58 9.37 8.39
N HIS A 110 -10.66 9.88 9.21
CA HIS A 110 -9.24 10.11 8.88
C HIS A 110 -8.40 8.83 8.82
N VAL A 111 -8.91 7.82 8.10
CA VAL A 111 -8.28 6.51 7.92
C VAL A 111 -8.03 6.28 6.43
N ALA A 112 -6.82 5.83 6.09
CA ALA A 112 -6.53 5.30 4.77
C ALA A 112 -6.83 3.80 4.74
N ILE A 113 -7.71 3.37 3.83
CA ILE A 113 -8.11 1.95 3.73
C ILE A 113 -7.66 1.36 2.40
N ARG A 114 -7.05 0.16 2.45
CA ARG A 114 -6.83 -0.65 1.24
C ARG A 114 -8.14 -1.26 0.77
N LEU A 115 -8.50 -1.01 -0.48
CA LEU A 115 -9.67 -1.61 -1.12
C LEU A 115 -9.44 -3.13 -1.25
N GLY A 116 -10.35 -3.91 -0.67
CA GLY A 116 -10.33 -5.36 -0.77
C GLY A 116 -10.80 -5.84 -2.14
N GLN A 117 -10.24 -6.96 -2.60
CA GLN A 117 -10.62 -7.60 -3.88
C GLN A 117 -11.59 -8.78 -3.71
N ALA A 118 -11.87 -9.20 -2.47
CA ALA A 118 -12.81 -10.28 -2.19
C ALA A 118 -14.25 -9.82 -2.41
N ARG A 119 -15.14 -10.75 -2.78
CA ARG A 119 -16.58 -10.46 -2.99
C ARG A 119 -17.27 -9.87 -1.75
N ALA A 120 -16.80 -10.22 -0.56
CA ALA A 120 -17.31 -9.69 0.71
C ALA A 120 -16.67 -8.34 1.13
N ALA A 121 -15.73 -7.79 0.33
CA ALA A 121 -15.12 -6.51 0.65
C ALA A 121 -16.08 -5.35 0.39
N LEU A 122 -15.96 -4.30 1.21
CA LEU A 122 -16.68 -3.05 1.00
C LEU A 122 -16.32 -2.41 -0.34
N SER A 123 -17.35 -1.94 -1.03
CA SER A 123 -17.21 -1.05 -2.18
C SER A 123 -16.77 0.35 -1.77
N VAL A 124 -16.28 1.12 -2.75
CA VAL A 124 -15.94 2.55 -2.59
C VAL A 124 -17.12 3.35 -2.04
N SER A 125 -18.34 3.10 -2.50
CA SER A 125 -19.52 3.85 -2.05
C SER A 125 -19.91 3.52 -0.61
N GLN A 126 -19.71 2.27 -0.17
CA GLN A 126 -19.90 1.89 1.23
C GLN A 126 -18.85 2.55 2.12
N LEU A 127 -17.57 2.53 1.72
CA LEU A 127 -16.49 3.20 2.44
C LEU A 127 -16.72 4.72 2.55
N ALA A 128 -17.18 5.37 1.48
CA ALA A 128 -17.50 6.80 1.49
C ALA A 128 -18.65 7.13 2.45
N LYS A 129 -19.70 6.29 2.50
CA LYS A 129 -20.81 6.46 3.46
C LYS A 129 -20.37 6.31 4.91
N LEU A 130 -19.30 5.56 5.17
CA LEU A 130 -18.71 5.43 6.49
C LEU A 130 -17.83 6.64 6.87
N GLY A 131 -17.48 7.52 5.91
CA GLY A 131 -16.66 8.71 6.15
C GLY A 131 -15.18 8.54 5.83
N VAL A 132 -14.78 7.46 5.15
CA VAL A 132 -13.37 7.21 4.79
C VAL A 132 -12.84 8.29 3.85
N VAL A 133 -11.76 8.97 4.24
CA VAL A 133 -11.16 10.06 3.45
C VAL A 133 -10.16 9.62 2.39
N ARG A 134 -9.57 8.41 2.51
CA ARG A 134 -8.57 7.91 1.57
C ARG A 134 -8.72 6.41 1.33
N ILE A 135 -8.78 6.03 0.05
CA ILE A 135 -8.79 4.62 -0.37
C ILE A 135 -7.55 4.37 -1.22
N ASN A 136 -6.78 3.33 -0.87
CA ASN A 136 -5.66 2.86 -1.67
C ASN A 136 -5.99 1.51 -2.31
N VAL A 137 -5.32 1.16 -3.41
CA VAL A 137 -5.51 -0.14 -4.09
C VAL A 137 -4.29 -1.05 -3.97
N GLY A 138 -3.21 -0.59 -3.35
CA GLY A 138 -1.94 -1.31 -3.29
C GLY A 138 -1.48 -1.80 -4.66
N SER A 139 -1.01 -3.05 -4.74
CA SER A 139 -0.60 -3.72 -5.97
C SER A 139 -1.75 -4.28 -6.83
N SER A 140 -3.01 -4.04 -6.44
CA SER A 140 -4.18 -4.69 -7.05
C SER A 140 -4.30 -4.46 -8.55
N LEU A 141 -4.04 -3.23 -9.02
CA LEU A 141 -4.10 -2.92 -10.46
C LEU A 141 -3.02 -3.66 -11.25
N PHE A 142 -1.80 -3.74 -10.70
CA PHE A 142 -0.71 -4.51 -11.28
C PHE A 142 -1.07 -5.99 -11.34
N GLN A 143 -1.60 -6.56 -10.25
CA GLN A 143 -2.03 -7.96 -10.21
C GLN A 143 -3.10 -8.26 -11.25
N ILE A 144 -4.13 -7.40 -11.36
CA ILE A 144 -5.19 -7.54 -12.38
C ILE A 144 -4.60 -7.51 -13.79
N ALA A 145 -3.70 -6.55 -14.07
CA ALA A 145 -3.04 -6.45 -15.37
C ALA A 145 -2.22 -7.71 -15.70
N MET A 146 -1.42 -8.19 -14.75
CA MET A 146 -0.60 -9.39 -14.93
C MET A 146 -1.43 -10.67 -15.08
N ILE A 147 -2.56 -10.79 -14.37
CA ILE A 147 -3.51 -11.90 -14.57
C ILE A 147 -4.11 -11.85 -15.99
N SER A 148 -4.46 -10.66 -16.49
CA SER A 148 -4.99 -10.49 -17.84
C SER A 148 -3.97 -10.84 -18.92
N ALA A 149 -2.73 -10.37 -18.78
CA ALA A 149 -1.62 -10.74 -19.65
C ALA A 149 -1.41 -12.26 -19.66
N LYS A 150 -1.31 -12.90 -18.48
CA LYS A 150 -1.17 -14.35 -18.36
C LYS A 150 -2.30 -15.12 -19.07
N LYS A 151 -3.55 -14.68 -18.93
CA LYS A 151 -4.68 -15.31 -19.63
C LYS A 151 -4.55 -15.19 -21.15
N SER A 152 -4.14 -14.01 -21.62
CA SER A 152 -3.91 -13.78 -23.06
C SER A 152 -2.80 -14.66 -23.61
N ASP A 153 -1.70 -14.81 -22.87
CA ASP A 153 -0.58 -15.68 -23.25
C ASP A 153 -1.00 -17.15 -23.31
N ILE A 154 -1.79 -17.62 -22.34
CA ILE A 154 -2.35 -18.98 -22.34
C ILE A 154 -3.20 -19.20 -23.59
N SER A 155 -4.14 -18.28 -23.90
CA SER A 155 -4.96 -18.38 -25.10
C SER A 155 -4.15 -18.34 -26.41
N VAL A 156 -2.99 -17.67 -26.43
CA VAL A 156 -2.06 -17.73 -27.58
C VAL A 156 -1.44 -19.11 -27.70
N LEU A 157 -0.94 -19.67 -26.60
CA LEU A 157 -0.29 -20.99 -26.57
C LEU A 157 -1.27 -22.12 -26.91
N GLU A 158 -2.52 -22.01 -26.49
CA GLU A 158 -3.57 -23.01 -26.71
C GLU A 158 -4.29 -22.81 -28.06
N GLY A 159 -3.92 -21.80 -28.86
CA GLY A 159 -4.53 -21.51 -30.17
C GLY A 159 -5.97 -20.98 -30.09
N GLU A 160 -6.41 -20.56 -28.91
CA GLU A 160 -7.74 -20.00 -28.68
C GLU A 160 -7.83 -18.51 -29.04
N LEU A 161 -6.69 -17.84 -29.24
CA LEU A 161 -6.64 -16.44 -29.64
C LEU A 161 -7.11 -16.26 -31.10
N ARG A 162 -8.42 -16.01 -31.26
CA ARG A 162 -9.02 -15.70 -32.56
C ARG A 162 -8.70 -14.26 -33.00
N ARG A 163 -7.55 -14.07 -33.64
CA ARG A 163 -7.32 -12.90 -34.51
C ARG A 163 -7.40 -13.34 -35.98
N ASN A 164 -8.06 -12.54 -36.81
CA ASN A 164 -8.39 -12.84 -38.21
C ASN A 164 -7.22 -12.85 -39.21
N PHE A 165 -5.95 -12.91 -38.77
CA PHE A 165 -4.83 -12.88 -39.71
C PHE A 165 -3.67 -13.75 -39.26
N ASN A 166 -3.42 -14.81 -40.02
CA ASN A 166 -2.12 -15.47 -40.09
C ASN A 166 -1.28 -14.72 -41.13
N TYR A 167 -0.15 -14.15 -40.72
CA TYR A 167 0.85 -13.61 -41.65
C TYR A 167 2.05 -14.56 -41.69
N VAL A 168 2.56 -14.81 -42.89
CA VAL A 168 3.81 -15.56 -43.09
C VAL A 168 4.95 -14.54 -43.18
N ASN A 169 5.89 -14.58 -42.23
CA ASN A 169 7.15 -13.85 -42.38
C ASN A 169 8.08 -14.68 -43.26
N ILE A 170 8.39 -14.19 -44.47
CA ILE A 170 9.41 -14.79 -45.33
C ILE A 170 10.77 -14.39 -44.76
N CYS A 171 11.46 -15.33 -44.12
CA CYS A 171 12.82 -15.15 -43.67
C CYS A 171 13.77 -15.37 -44.86
N LEU A 172 14.21 -14.29 -45.52
CA LEU A 172 15.27 -14.35 -46.52
C LEU A 172 16.61 -14.41 -45.79
N LEU A 173 17.15 -15.62 -45.60
CA LEU A 173 18.52 -15.82 -45.16
C LEU A 173 19.47 -15.27 -46.23
N ARG A 174 20.41 -14.41 -45.83
CA ARG A 174 21.62 -14.11 -46.61
C ARG A 174 22.76 -14.96 -46.10
#